data_AF-A0A521I0U2-F1
#
_entry.id   AF-A0A521I0U2-F1
#
_cell.length_a   1.000
_cell.length_b   1.000
_cell.length_c   1.000
_cell.angle_alpha   90.00
_cell.angle_beta   90.00
_cell.angle_gamma   90.00
#
_symmetry.space_group_name_H-M   'P 1'
#
loop_
_entity.id
_entity.type
_entity.pdbx_description
1 polymer ?
#
loop_
_entity_poly.entity_id
_entity_poly.type
_entity_poly.pdbx_seq_one_letter_code
_entity_poly.pdbx_strand_id
1 'polypeptide(L)'
;MKRRGRPQRWGHGGFMLLEVLIAILILALGVLSVIGLQAAAIRNTAAAKYRADASFIASQRVGSMWANPEALGGFVENDTDLGTALPDGKRTTAVNGTQVTVTVTWRAPGATDRSNVVVVAYISV
;
A
#
# COMPACT_ATOMS: atom_id res chain seq x y z
N MET A 1 -81.38 -10.48 9.95
CA MET A 1 -80.68 -9.22 9.60
C MET A 1 -79.29 -9.19 10.24
N LYS A 2 -78.26 -9.01 9.40
CA LYS A 2 -76.88 -8.47 9.63
C LYS A 2 -76.00 -9.06 10.75
N ARG A 3 -75.14 -10.03 10.38
CA ARG A 3 -73.93 -10.40 11.12
C ARG A 3 -72.96 -9.21 11.14
N ARG A 4 -72.50 -8.78 12.33
CA ARG A 4 -71.43 -7.79 12.48
C ARG A 4 -70.16 -8.51 12.97
N GLY A 5 -69.26 -8.85 12.04
CA GLY A 5 -67.90 -9.27 12.37
C GLY A 5 -67.12 -8.06 12.86
N ARG A 6 -66.56 -8.12 14.07
CA ARG A 6 -65.66 -7.10 14.60
C ARG A 6 -64.26 -7.30 13.99
N PRO A 7 -63.57 -6.24 13.53
CA PRO A 7 -62.19 -6.39 13.06
C PRO A 7 -61.29 -6.80 14.24
N GLN A 8 -60.60 -7.94 14.10
CA GLN A 8 -59.52 -8.33 14.98
C GLN A 8 -58.38 -7.31 14.82
N ARG A 9 -58.19 -6.44 15.81
CA ARG A 9 -56.95 -5.67 15.94
C ARG A 9 -55.90 -6.63 16.47
N TRP A 10 -55.15 -7.28 15.58
CA TRP A 10 -53.92 -7.96 15.96
C TRP A 10 -52.97 -6.92 16.56
N GLY A 11 -52.53 -7.17 17.79
CA GLY A 11 -51.57 -6.32 18.49
C GLY A 11 -50.19 -6.46 17.85
N HIS A 12 -49.88 -5.55 16.93
CA HIS A 12 -48.55 -5.41 16.33
C HIS A 12 -47.74 -4.44 17.21
N GLY A 13 -46.99 -4.94 18.19
CA GLY A 13 -46.27 -4.03 19.10
C GLY A 13 -45.01 -4.56 19.80
N GLY A 14 -44.79 -5.88 19.85
CA GLY A 14 -43.63 -6.45 20.55
C GLY A 14 -42.38 -6.65 19.70
N PHE A 15 -42.53 -6.85 18.40
CA PHE A 15 -41.42 -7.24 17.50
C PHE A 15 -40.62 -6.05 16.96
N MET A 16 -41.20 -4.84 16.95
CA MET A 16 -40.58 -3.63 16.36
C MET A 16 -39.28 -3.21 17.04
N LEU A 17 -39.19 -3.30 18.38
CA LEU A 17 -37.94 -2.99 19.09
C LEU A 17 -36.84 -3.99 18.78
N LEU A 18 -37.17 -5.28 18.72
CA LEU A 18 -36.22 -6.32 18.39
C LEU A 18 -35.70 -6.17 16.95
N GLU A 19 -36.59 -5.84 16.02
CA GLU A 19 -36.25 -5.59 14.62
C GLU A 19 -35.27 -4.42 14.46
N VAL A 20 -35.51 -3.30 15.17
CA VAL A 20 -34.60 -2.15 15.16
C VAL A 20 -33.25 -2.49 15.81
N LEU A 21 -33.24 -3.25 16.91
CA LEU A 21 -31.98 -3.68 17.55
C LEU A 21 -31.16 -4.60 16.64
N ILE A 22 -31.81 -5.53 15.94
CA ILE A 22 -31.14 -6.39 14.96
C ILE A 22 -30.65 -5.56 13.77
N ALA A 23 -31.42 -4.60 13.27
CA ALA A 23 -31.01 -3.71 12.19
C ALA A 23 -29.78 -2.88 12.57
N ILE A 24 -29.78 -2.29 13.77
CA ILE A 24 -28.63 -1.53 14.29
C ILE A 24 -27.42 -2.45 14.51
N LEU A 25 -27.63 -3.67 15.02
CA LEU A 25 -26.54 -4.64 15.21
C LEU A 25 -25.88 -4.99 13.88
N ILE A 26 -26.66 -5.34 12.86
CA ILE A 26 -26.15 -5.67 11.53
C ILE A 26 -25.45 -4.45 10.91
N LEU A 27 -26.04 -3.26 11.05
CA LEU A 27 -25.43 -2.02 10.57
C LEU A 27 -24.09 -1.74 11.24
N ALA A 28 -23.99 -1.91 12.56
CA ALA A 28 -22.75 -1.71 13.32
C ALA A 28 -21.64 -2.67 12.87
N LEU A 29 -21.97 -3.95 12.64
CA LEU A 29 -21.05 -4.93 12.08
C LEU A 29 -20.59 -4.57 10.66
N GLY A 30 -21.51 -4.04 9.84
CA GLY A 30 -21.21 -3.53 8.51
C GLY A 30 -20.20 -2.39 8.54
N VAL A 31 -20.42 -1.38 9.39
CA VAL A 31 -19.51 -0.23 9.51
C VAL A 31 -18.14 -0.66 10.03
N LEU A 32 -18.07 -1.54 11.03
CA LEU A 32 -16.80 -2.04 11.56
C LEU A 32 -15.99 -2.79 10.48
N SER A 33 -16.67 -3.58 9.65
CA SER A 33 -16.05 -4.28 8.53
C SER A 33 -15.42 -3.30 7.52
N VAL A 34 -16.15 -2.24 7.16
CA VAL A 34 -15.65 -1.20 6.24
C VAL A 34 -14.47 -0.45 6.85
N ILE A 35 -14.49 -0.13 8.14
CA ILE A 35 -13.36 0.53 8.83
C ILE A 35 -12.10 -0.37 8.76
N GLY A 36 -12.25 -1.68 8.97
CA GLY A 36 -11.16 -2.64 8.82
C GLY A 36 -10.54 -2.62 7.42
N LEU A 37 -11.40 -2.61 6.38
CA LEU A 37 -10.96 -2.50 4.99
C LEU A 37 -10.28 -1.15 4.70
N GLN A 38 -10.81 -0.05 5.22
CA GLN A 38 -10.20 1.28 5.07
C GLN A 38 -8.81 1.33 5.70
N ALA A 39 -8.65 0.78 6.91
CA ALA A 39 -7.34 0.73 7.57
C ALA A 39 -6.33 -0.13 6.79
N ALA A 40 -6.77 -1.25 6.21
CA ALA A 40 -5.93 -2.06 5.33
C ALA A 40 -5.55 -1.32 4.03
N ALA A 41 -6.50 -0.61 3.42
CA ALA A 41 -6.27 0.19 2.22
C ALA A 41 -5.23 1.29 2.47
N ILE A 42 -5.33 2.02 3.59
CA ILE A 42 -4.36 3.05 3.97
C ILE A 42 -2.94 2.46 4.08
N ARG A 43 -2.80 1.31 4.77
CA ARG A 43 -1.51 0.61 4.89
C ARG A 43 -0.95 0.18 3.54
N ASN A 44 -1.80 -0.36 2.66
CA ASN A 44 -1.38 -0.76 1.33
C ASN A 44 -0.94 0.43 0.47
N THR A 45 -1.66 1.55 0.52
CA THR A 45 -1.30 2.78 -0.19
C THR A 45 0.03 3.35 0.32
N ALA A 46 0.26 3.35 1.64
CA ALA A 46 1.55 3.78 2.20
C ALA A 46 2.71 2.88 1.73
N ALA A 47 2.52 1.55 1.75
CA ALA A 47 3.53 0.60 1.25
C ALA A 47 3.79 0.79 -0.26
N ALA A 48 2.75 0.99 -1.05
CA ALA A 48 2.86 1.25 -2.49
C ALA A 48 3.61 2.56 -2.77
N LYS A 49 3.36 3.61 -1.97
CA LYS A 49 4.09 4.87 -2.08
C LYS A 49 5.60 4.66 -1.88
N TYR A 50 6.02 3.96 -0.82
CA TYR A 50 7.45 3.72 -0.60
C TYR A 50 8.09 2.93 -1.73
N ARG A 51 7.39 1.92 -2.29
CA ARG A 51 7.87 1.19 -3.48
C ARG A 51 8.00 2.10 -4.69
N ALA A 52 7.02 2.98 -4.93
CA ALA A 52 7.05 3.91 -6.05
C ALA A 52 8.20 4.92 -5.92
N ASP A 53 8.39 5.49 -4.72
CA ASP A 53 9.50 6.42 -4.43
C ASP A 53 10.86 5.71 -4.61
N ALA A 54 11.01 4.47 -4.14
CA ALA A 54 12.22 3.66 -4.33
C ALA A 54 12.50 3.34 -5.80
N SER A 55 11.48 2.92 -6.55
CA SER A 55 11.58 2.69 -8.00
C SER A 55 11.99 3.97 -8.73
N PHE A 56 11.42 5.11 -8.38
CA PHE A 56 11.76 6.38 -8.99
C PHE A 56 13.24 6.74 -8.74
N ILE A 57 13.72 6.61 -7.51
CA ILE A 57 15.14 6.85 -7.17
C ILE A 57 16.08 5.92 -7.96
N ALA A 58 15.73 4.64 -8.07
CA ALA A 58 16.51 3.67 -8.84
C ALA A 58 16.53 4.02 -10.33
N SER A 59 15.37 4.36 -10.92
CA SER A 59 15.24 4.76 -12.31
C SER A 59 15.99 6.07 -12.60
N GLN A 60 15.96 7.04 -11.70
CA GLN A 60 16.75 8.28 -11.84
C GLN A 60 18.25 7.97 -11.86
N ARG A 61 18.72 7.04 -11.01
CA ARG A 61 20.13 6.62 -10.99
C ARG A 61 20.52 5.96 -12.31
N VAL A 62 19.70 5.05 -12.83
CA VAL A 62 19.90 4.46 -14.16
C VAL A 62 19.92 5.56 -15.23
N GLY A 63 18.97 6.49 -15.22
CA GLY A 63 18.91 7.61 -16.17
C GLY A 63 20.18 8.47 -16.17
N SER A 64 20.79 8.69 -15.00
CA SER A 64 22.07 9.43 -14.91
C SER A 64 23.25 8.68 -15.55
N MET A 65 23.21 7.35 -15.58
CA MET A 65 24.23 6.54 -16.26
C MET A 65 24.02 6.54 -17.77
N TRP A 66 22.77 6.52 -18.25
CA TRP A 66 22.48 6.68 -19.67
C TRP A 66 22.95 8.05 -20.20
N ALA A 67 22.91 9.09 -19.37
CA ALA A 67 23.43 10.41 -19.72
C ALA A 67 24.96 10.48 -19.76
N ASN A 68 25.67 9.57 -19.08
CA ASN A 68 27.13 9.51 -19.08
C ASN A 68 27.63 8.05 -19.11
N PRO A 69 27.45 7.35 -20.26
CA PRO A 69 27.73 5.92 -20.38
C PRO A 69 29.24 5.61 -20.36
N GLU A 70 30.11 6.59 -20.61
CA GLU A 70 31.56 6.39 -20.54
C GLU A 70 32.08 6.28 -19.10
N ALA A 71 31.30 6.74 -18.11
CA ALA A 71 31.70 6.86 -16.71
C ALA A 71 31.01 5.86 -15.76
N LEU A 72 30.49 4.71 -16.25
CA LEU A 72 29.71 3.76 -15.44
C LEU A 72 30.40 3.34 -14.14
N GLY A 73 31.73 3.18 -14.15
CA GLY A 73 32.51 2.82 -12.96
C GLY A 73 32.39 3.83 -11.80
N GLY A 74 32.17 5.11 -12.11
CA GLY A 74 31.97 6.16 -11.10
C GLY A 74 30.60 6.14 -10.44
N PHE A 75 29.65 5.36 -10.97
CA PHE A 75 28.32 5.21 -10.38
C PHE A 75 28.22 4.03 -9.40
N VAL A 76 29.22 3.14 -9.38
CA VAL A 76 29.27 1.99 -8.46
C VAL A 76 29.30 2.51 -7.03
N GLU A 77 28.37 2.03 -6.22
CA GLU A 77 28.22 2.46 -4.82
C GLU A 77 27.61 1.32 -4.00
N ASN A 78 27.90 1.31 -2.70
CA ASN A 78 27.36 0.33 -1.78
C ASN A 78 26.72 1.01 -0.57
N ASP A 79 25.45 0.72 -0.35
CA ASP A 79 24.68 1.17 0.81
C ASP A 79 24.67 2.71 1.01
N THR A 80 24.68 3.48 -0.08
CA THR A 80 24.61 4.94 -0.04
C THR A 80 23.30 5.39 0.61
N ASP A 81 23.40 6.20 1.65
CA ASP A 81 22.25 6.73 2.38
C ASP A 81 21.41 7.66 1.50
N LEU A 82 20.08 7.45 1.50
CA LEU A 82 19.12 8.26 0.76
C LEU A 82 18.49 9.37 1.62
N GLY A 83 19.02 9.60 2.83
CA GLY A 83 18.57 10.61 3.77
C GLY A 83 17.09 10.46 4.11
N THR A 84 16.34 11.53 3.89
CA THR A 84 14.91 11.60 4.24
C THR A 84 13.98 11.10 3.14
N ALA A 85 14.50 10.69 1.98
CA ALA A 85 13.68 10.25 0.85
C ALA A 85 12.94 8.94 1.15
N LEU A 86 13.58 8.04 1.91
CA LEU A 86 13.02 6.77 2.36
C LEU A 86 13.49 6.47 3.79
N PRO A 87 12.62 5.92 4.65
CA PRO A 87 13.00 5.57 6.02
C PRO A 87 14.03 4.42 6.02
N ASP A 88 15.20 4.65 6.61
CA ASP A 88 16.36 3.74 6.57
C ASP A 88 16.69 3.32 5.12
N GLY A 89 16.57 4.28 4.20
CA GLY A 89 16.69 4.08 2.76
C GLY A 89 18.14 4.04 2.30
N LYS A 90 18.54 2.98 1.60
CA LYS A 90 19.88 2.84 1.03
C LYS A 90 19.85 2.45 -0.43
N ARG A 91 20.83 2.91 -1.21
CA ARG A 91 21.03 2.55 -2.62
C ARG A 91 22.38 1.88 -2.83
N THR A 92 22.37 0.78 -3.56
CA THR A 92 23.55 0.05 -4.02
C THR A 92 23.49 -0.06 -5.52
N THR A 93 24.57 0.31 -6.19
CA THR A 93 24.70 0.27 -7.64
C THR A 93 25.85 -0.66 -7.98
N ALA A 94 25.56 -1.73 -8.72
CA ALA A 94 26.55 -2.65 -9.25
C ALA A 94 26.57 -2.57 -10.78
N VAL A 95 27.77 -2.58 -11.35
CA VAL A 95 27.99 -2.59 -12.81
C VAL A 95 28.77 -3.85 -13.16
N ASN A 96 28.25 -4.64 -14.11
CA ASN A 96 28.87 -5.86 -14.62
C ASN A 96 28.85 -5.83 -16.16
N GLY A 97 29.97 -5.40 -16.77
CA GLY A 97 30.04 -5.13 -18.20
C GLY A 97 29.04 -4.03 -18.60
N THR A 98 28.13 -4.35 -19.50
CA THR A 98 27.04 -3.45 -19.93
C THR A 98 25.82 -3.49 -19.02
N GLN A 99 25.74 -4.45 -18.09
CA GLN A 99 24.60 -4.58 -17.18
C GLN A 99 24.81 -3.71 -15.94
N VAL A 100 23.86 -2.85 -15.65
CA VAL A 100 23.79 -2.07 -14.41
C VAL A 100 22.62 -2.59 -13.58
N THR A 101 22.89 -2.88 -12.31
CA THR A 101 21.88 -3.25 -11.32
C THR A 101 21.86 -2.20 -10.22
N VAL A 102 20.74 -1.48 -10.08
CA VAL A 102 20.49 -0.54 -9.00
C VAL A 102 19.49 -1.15 -8.03
N THR A 103 19.94 -1.36 -6.80
CA THR A 103 19.12 -1.87 -5.69
C THR A 103 18.85 -0.74 -4.72
N VAL A 104 17.57 -0.50 -4.42
CA VAL A 104 17.15 0.41 -3.36
C VAL A 104 16.47 -0.39 -2.26
N THR A 105 16.92 -0.21 -1.03
CA THR A 105 16.34 -0.84 0.16
C THR A 105 15.77 0.21 1.09
N TRP A 106 14.73 -0.13 1.85
CA TRP A 106 14.18 0.73 2.90
C TRP A 106 13.49 -0.10 3.98
N ARG A 107 13.20 0.53 5.12
CA ARG A 107 12.40 -0.07 6.19
C ARG A 107 11.26 0.86 6.55
N ALA A 108 10.03 0.48 6.20
CA ALA A 108 8.85 1.26 6.55
C ALA A 108 8.72 1.37 8.09
N PRO A 109 8.15 2.46 8.63
CA PRO A 109 7.94 2.62 10.06
C PRO A 109 7.09 1.48 10.61
N GLY A 110 7.58 0.78 11.63
CA GLY A 110 6.93 -0.38 12.23
C GLY A 110 7.11 -1.71 11.49
N ALA A 111 7.83 -1.73 10.35
CA ALA A 111 8.21 -2.97 9.69
C ALA A 111 9.44 -3.61 10.36
N THR A 112 9.39 -4.91 10.60
CA THR A 112 10.52 -5.70 11.10
C THR A 112 11.53 -5.99 9.99
N ASP A 113 11.02 -6.30 8.79
CA ASP A 113 11.83 -6.65 7.62
C ASP A 113 12.11 -5.46 6.71
N ARG A 114 13.27 -5.51 6.04
CA ARG A 114 13.60 -4.55 4.98
C ARG A 114 12.91 -4.92 3.68
N SER A 115 12.40 -3.91 2.99
CA SER A 115 11.88 -4.02 1.63
C SER A 115 12.95 -3.59 0.63
N ASN A 116 12.86 -4.08 -0.60
CA ASN A 116 13.76 -3.68 -1.68
C ASN A 116 13.03 -3.54 -3.02
N VAL A 117 13.65 -2.78 -3.91
CA VAL A 117 13.36 -2.69 -5.34
C VAL A 117 14.68 -2.81 -6.08
N VAL A 118 14.68 -3.60 -7.15
CA VAL A 118 15.85 -3.78 -8.02
C VAL A 118 15.46 -3.34 -9.43
N VAL A 119 16.24 -2.43 -10.00
CA VAL A 119 16.13 -1.99 -11.39
C VAL A 119 17.40 -2.43 -12.12
N VAL A 120 17.22 -3.22 -13.17
CA VAL A 120 18.30 -3.67 -14.04
C VAL A 120 18.18 -2.98 -15.39
N ALA A 121 19.28 -2.46 -15.90
CA ALA A 121 19.38 -1.85 -17.21
C ALA A 121 20.64 -2.33 -17.95
N TYR A 122 20.60 -2.25 -19.27
CA TYR A 122 21.75 -2.54 -20.12
C TYR A 122 22.16 -1.27 -20.84
N ILE A 123 23.41 -0.84 -20.64
CA ILE A 123 23.97 0.37 -21.20
C ILE A 123 25.18 -0.04 -22.05
N SER A 124 25.07 0.16 -23.35
CA SER A 124 26.18 0.01 -24.30
C SER A 124 26.88 1.35 -24.49
N VAL A 125 28.21 1.33 -24.44
CA VAL A 125 29.08 2.46 -24.80
C VAL A 125 29.39 2.38 -26.29
#